data_AF-A0A538LL10-F1
#
_entry.id   AF-A0A538LL10-F1
#
_cell.length_a   1.000
_cell.length_b   1.000
_cell.length_c   1.000
_cell.angle_alpha   90.00
_cell.angle_beta   90.00
_cell.angle_gamma   90.00
#
_symmetry.space_group_name_H-M   'P 1'
#
loop_
_entity.id
_entity.type
_entity.pdbx_description
1 polymer ?
#
loop_
_entity_poly.entity_id
_entity_poly.type
_entity_poly.pdbx_seq_one_letter_code
_entity_poly.pdbx_strand_id
1 'polypeptide(L)'
;MATTSAATAPEHLALAERARDRAVRRLLAEQHPDGWWKGELATNVTMEAEDLLMRQFLGIRRDAETTSTARWIRSQQRTDGSWAT
;
A
#
# COMPACT_ATOMS: atom_id res chain seq x y z
N MET A 1 -23.73 21.20 -16.85
CA MET A 1 -24.02 19.82 -16.45
C MET A 1 -23.57 18.91 -17.57
N ALA A 2 -22.42 18.24 -17.43
CA ALA A 2 -21.91 17.34 -18.47
C ALA A 2 -22.59 15.98 -18.33
N THR A 3 -23.39 15.63 -19.33
CA THR A 3 -24.06 14.33 -19.47
C THR A 3 -23.01 13.29 -19.81
N THR A 4 -22.66 12.42 -18.86
CA THR A 4 -21.94 11.18 -19.15
C THR A 4 -22.87 10.28 -19.95
N SER A 5 -22.64 10.19 -21.27
CA SER A 5 -23.31 9.21 -22.12
C SER A 5 -22.93 7.81 -21.64
N ALA A 6 -23.92 6.96 -21.36
CA ALA A 6 -23.69 5.59 -20.95
C ALA A 6 -23.11 4.79 -22.13
N ALA A 7 -21.89 4.28 -21.98
CA ALA A 7 -21.26 3.46 -23.00
C ALA A 7 -22.08 2.17 -23.24
N THR A 8 -22.07 1.73 -24.49
CA THR A 8 -22.78 0.54 -24.95
C THR A 8 -22.09 -0.74 -24.47
N ALA A 9 -22.80 -1.88 -24.44
CA ALA A 9 -22.21 -3.15 -24.01
C ALA A 9 -20.92 -3.55 -24.79
N PRO A 10 -20.83 -3.35 -26.12
CA PRO A 10 -19.58 -3.57 -26.86
C PRO A 10 -18.43 -2.65 -26.43
N GLU A 11 -18.72 -1.38 -26.13
CA GLU A 11 -17.72 -0.42 -25.64
C GLU A 11 -17.20 -0.79 -24.25
N HIS A 12 -18.09 -1.26 -23.36
CA HIS A 12 -17.70 -1.76 -22.03
C HIS A 12 -16.80 -3.00 -22.13
N LEU A 13 -17.10 -3.94 -23.03
CA LEU A 13 -16.27 -5.12 -23.25
C LEU A 13 -14.87 -4.71 -23.73
N ALA A 14 -14.80 -3.85 -24.74
CA ALA A 14 -13.52 -3.37 -25.28
C ALA A 14 -12.70 -2.61 -24.22
N LEU A 15 -13.36 -1.87 -23.31
CA LEU A 15 -12.70 -1.21 -22.18
C LEU A 15 -12.16 -2.22 -21.16
N ALA A 16 -12.94 -3.25 -20.83
CA ALA A 16 -12.53 -4.30 -19.91
C ALA A 16 -11.32 -5.09 -20.44
N GLU A 17 -11.30 -5.42 -21.73
CA GLU A 17 -10.16 -6.08 -22.38
C GLU A 17 -8.88 -5.23 -22.29
N ARG A 18 -8.99 -3.94 -22.61
CA ARG A 18 -7.86 -3.00 -22.46
C ARG A 18 -7.40 -2.87 -21.01
N ALA A 19 -8.33 -2.88 -20.05
CA ALA A 19 -7.99 -2.84 -18.63
C ALA A 19 -7.24 -4.11 -18.20
N ARG A 20 -7.74 -5.29 -18.59
CA ARG A 20 -7.09 -6.59 -18.37
C ARG A 20 -5.67 -6.60 -18.93
N ASP A 21 -5.49 -6.20 -20.19
CA ASP A 21 -4.17 -6.27 -20.85
C ASP A 21 -3.15 -5.32 -20.23
N ARG A 22 -3.59 -4.18 -19.68
CA ARG A 22 -2.73 -3.30 -18.89
C ARG A 22 -2.40 -3.90 -17.53
N ALA A 23 -3.38 -4.48 -16.83
CA ALA A 23 -3.17 -5.11 -15.53
C ALA A 23 -2.22 -6.31 -15.63
N VAL A 24 -2.42 -7.19 -16.61
CA VAL A 24 -1.54 -8.35 -16.86
C VAL A 24 -0.11 -7.91 -17.16
N ARG A 25 0.08 -6.95 -18.06
CA ARG A 25 1.42 -6.42 -18.36
C ARG A 25 2.08 -5.82 -17.13
N ARG A 26 1.33 -5.07 -16.30
CA ARG A 26 1.87 -4.47 -15.08
C ARG A 26 2.28 -5.52 -14.06
N LEU A 27 1.45 -6.55 -13.84
CA LEU A 27 1.72 -7.62 -12.89
C LEU A 27 2.94 -8.46 -13.32
N LEU A 28 3.04 -8.80 -14.60
CA LEU A 28 4.21 -9.52 -15.13
C LEU A 28 5.49 -8.69 -15.04
N ALA A 29 5.40 -7.36 -15.19
CA ALA A 29 6.54 -6.46 -15.01
C ALA A 29 7.03 -6.36 -13.55
N GLU A 30 6.23 -6.79 -12.56
CA GLU A 30 6.65 -6.88 -11.15
C GLU A 30 7.18 -8.25 -10.76
N GLN A 31 7.08 -9.24 -11.64
CA GLN A 31 7.53 -10.58 -11.33
C GLN A 31 9.05 -10.59 -11.16
N HIS A 32 9.53 -11.20 -10.09
CA HIS A 32 10.94 -11.44 -9.90
C HIS A 32 11.48 -12.39 -10.99
N PRO A 33 12.75 -12.28 -11.41
CA PRO A 33 13.33 -13.19 -12.41
C PRO A 33 13.19 -14.69 -12.09
N ASP A 34 13.15 -15.05 -10.81
CA ASP A 34 12.94 -16.43 -10.35
C ASP A 34 11.46 -16.87 -10.33
N GLY A 35 10.54 -16.02 -10.77
CA GLY A 35 9.13 -16.35 -10.98
C GLY A 35 8.16 -16.01 -9.84
N TRP A 36 8.61 -15.47 -8.71
CA TRP A 36 7.75 -15.07 -7.58
C TRP A 36 7.36 -13.58 -7.62
N TRP A 37 6.36 -13.19 -6.82
CA TRP A 37 5.96 -11.80 -6.60
C TRP A 37 6.17 -11.40 -5.14
N LYS A 38 6.56 -10.15 -4.91
CA LYS A 38 6.68 -9.57 -3.57
C LYS A 38 5.95 -8.24 -3.53
N GLY A 39 5.00 -8.14 -2.63
CA GLY A 39 4.29 -6.91 -2.30
C GLY A 39 4.58 -6.49 -0.87
N GLU A 40 4.21 -5.24 -0.57
CA GLU A 40 4.15 -4.76 0.80
C GLU A 40 2.94 -5.40 1.52
N LEU A 41 3.18 -5.99 2.69
CA LEU A 41 2.12 -6.52 3.55
C LEU A 41 1.86 -5.50 4.67
N ALA A 42 0.90 -4.62 4.45
CA ALA A 42 0.48 -3.65 5.46
C ALA A 42 -0.66 -4.22 6.32
N THR A 43 -0.59 -4.02 7.63
CA THR A 43 -1.63 -4.45 8.59
C THR A 43 -2.09 -3.29 9.46
N ASN A 44 -1.49 -3.10 10.63
CA ASN A 44 -1.69 -1.99 11.54
C ASN A 44 -0.32 -1.44 11.99
N VAL A 45 -0.31 -0.37 12.78
CA VAL A 45 0.94 0.29 13.23
C VAL A 45 1.67 -0.43 14.36
N THR A 46 1.14 -1.56 14.84
CA THR A 46 1.62 -2.22 16.05
C THR A 46 3.01 -2.81 15.83
N MET A 47 3.26 -3.38 14.65
CA MET A 47 4.58 -3.96 14.32
C MET A 47 5.70 -2.90 14.42
N GLU A 48 5.46 -1.70 13.89
CA GLU A 48 6.41 -0.60 13.93
C GLU A 48 6.56 0.00 15.34
N ALA A 49 5.47 0.09 16.10
CA ALA A 49 5.50 0.55 17.47
C ALA A 49 6.28 -0.41 18.38
N GLU A 50 6.07 -1.71 18.22
CA GLU A 50 6.77 -2.77 18.95
C GLU A 50 8.26 -2.83 18.58
N ASP A 51 8.63 -2.69 17.30
CA ASP A 51 10.03 -2.60 16.87
C ASP A 51 10.74 -1.38 17.51
N LEU A 52 10.10 -0.20 17.54
CA LEU A 52 10.66 0.97 18.23
C LEU A 52 10.87 0.74 19.73
N LEU A 53 9.88 0.14 20.39
CA LEU A 53 9.97 -0.18 21.82
C LEU A 53 11.10 -1.19 22.08
N MET A 54 11.19 -2.23 21.26
CA MET A 54 12.23 -3.26 21.35
C MET A 54 13.63 -2.66 21.17
N ARG A 55 13.84 -1.81 20.16
CA ARG A 55 15.12 -1.14 19.94
C ARG A 55 15.53 -0.23 21.10
N GLN A 56 14.56 0.45 21.70
CA GLN A 56 14.81 1.26 22.90
C GLN A 56 15.26 0.38 24.06
N PHE A 57 14.56 -0.74 24.28
CA PHE A 57 14.90 -1.68 25.36
C PHE A 57 16.30 -2.30 25.18
N LEU A 58 16.67 -2.63 23.94
CA LEU A 58 17.99 -3.17 23.60
C LEU A 58 19.10 -2.12 23.54
N GLY A 59 18.79 -0.83 23.69
CA GLY A 59 19.78 0.25 23.62
C GLY A 59 20.36 0.50 22.22
N ILE A 60 19.67 0.05 21.17
CA ILE A 60 20.11 0.15 19.76
C ILE A 60 19.23 1.10 18.94
N ARG A 61 18.37 1.88 19.59
CA ARG A 61 17.52 2.87 18.93
C ARG A 61 18.36 4.00 18.36
N ARG A 62 18.06 4.38 17.12
CA ARG A 62 18.71 5.45 16.37
C ARG A 62 17.69 6.53 16.01
N ASP A 63 18.10 7.79 16.00
CA ASP A 63 17.19 8.94 15.83
C ASP A 63 16.57 9.01 14.44
N ALA A 64 17.32 8.62 13.40
CA ALA A 64 16.84 8.62 12.03
C ALA A 64 15.66 7.66 11.87
N GLU A 65 15.82 6.41 12.30
CA GLU A 65 14.76 5.39 12.29
C GLU A 65 13.58 5.82 13.18
N THR A 66 13.85 6.37 14.36
CA THR A 66 12.79 6.84 15.26
C THR A 66 11.94 7.92 14.60
N THR A 67 12.58 8.87 13.91
CA THR A 67 11.90 9.97 13.24
C THR A 67 11.07 9.47 12.05
N SER A 68 11.62 8.57 11.22
CA SER A 68 10.88 8.01 10.09
C SER A 68 9.69 7.18 10.55
N THR A 69 9.88 6.32 11.54
CA THR A 69 8.83 5.43 12.04
C THR A 69 7.74 6.21 12.77
N ALA A 70 8.09 7.19 13.61
CA ALA A 70 7.11 8.04 14.27
C ALA A 70 6.25 8.83 13.27
N ARG A 71 6.86 9.34 12.19
CA ARG A 71 6.13 10.04 11.12
C ARG A 71 5.14 9.10 10.42
N TRP A 72 5.56 7.88 10.11
CA TRP A 72 4.70 6.89 9.47
C TRP A 72 3.56 6.46 10.40
N ILE A 73 3.82 6.15 11.68
CA ILE A 73 2.76 5.82 12.65
C ILE A 73 1.76 6.97 12.74
N ARG A 74 2.24 8.23 12.80
CA ARG A 74 1.37 9.40 12.83
C ARG A 74 0.52 9.55 11.56
N SER A 75 1.05 9.19 10.38
CA SER A 75 0.28 9.28 9.12
C SER A 75 -0.83 8.24 9.02
N GLN A 76 -0.78 7.17 9.81
CA GLN A 76 -1.86 6.17 9.87
C GLN A 76 -2.99 6.55 10.85
N GLN A 77 -2.86 7.66 11.59
CA GLN A 77 -3.89 8.08 12.54
C GLN A 77 -5.14 8.58 11.78
N ARG A 78 -6.31 8.12 12.22
CA ARG A 78 -7.60 8.59 11.72
C ARG A 78 -7.94 9.99 12.24
N THR A 79 -8.94 10.63 11.61
CA THR A 79 -9.41 11.97 11.98
C THR A 79 -9.95 12.07 13.41
N ASP A 80 -10.46 10.97 13.95
CA ASP A 80 -10.95 10.86 15.34
C ASP A 80 -9.83 10.62 16.37
N GLY A 81 -8.58 10.51 15.91
CA GLY A 81 -7.42 10.26 16.75
C GLY A 81 -7.10 8.78 16.99
N SER A 82 -7.90 7.84 16.48
CA SER A 82 -7.66 6.40 16.62
C SER A 82 -6.68 5.85 15.58
N TRP A 83 -6.21 4.63 15.81
CA TRP A 83 -5.55 3.79 14.81
C TRP A 83 -6.41 2.54 14.53
N ALA A 84 -6.28 1.99 13.32
CA ALA A 84 -6.88 0.70 12.99
C ALA A 84 -6.18 -0.43 13.75
N THR A 85 -6.95 -1.42 14.20
CA THR A 85 -6.42 -2.67 14.79
C THR A 85 -6.51 -3.79 13.77
#